data_AF-A0AA42HWT3-F1
#
_entry.id   AF-A0AA42HWT3-F1
#
_cell.length_a   1.000
_cell.length_b   1.000
_cell.length_c   1.000
_cell.angle_alpha   90.00
_cell.angle_beta   90.00
_cell.angle_gamma   90.00
#
_symmetry.space_group_name_H-M   'P 1'
#
loop_
_entity.id
_entity.type
_entity.pdbx_description
1 polymer ?
#
loop_
_entity_poly.entity_id
_entity_poly.type
_entity_poly.pdbx_seq_one_letter_code
_entity_poly.pdbx_strand_id
1 'polypeptide(L)'
;MNHYENDDRRNDDASFGDQAERFSRKLSDSAQQVWLAGLGALGRAQAEGSRFFDGLVKEGEAWEARRRERNGEQGPGWRDNVETSLDEAREKASGTWNKVEKAFDDQVQGVLKRLHVPTADEVTALEARIDALQARLAKLENRDASGADAPAPGSHQSPGSVP
;
A
#
# COMPACT_ATOMS: atom_id res chain seq x y z
N MET A 1 31.79 -16.14 65.52
CA MET A 1 30.76 -17.14 65.19
C MET A 1 29.62 -16.38 64.55
N ASN A 2 29.47 -16.49 63.22
CA ASN A 2 28.61 -15.62 62.41
C ASN A 2 27.13 -15.99 62.59
N HIS A 3 26.27 -14.99 62.82
CA HIS A 3 24.82 -15.13 62.77
C HIS A 3 24.34 -14.25 61.60
N TYR A 4 23.78 -14.87 60.57
CA TYR A 4 23.25 -14.17 59.41
C TYR A 4 21.77 -13.86 59.64
N GLU A 5 21.45 -12.58 59.76
CA GLU A 5 20.15 -12.00 59.42
C GLU A 5 19.81 -12.34 57.96
N ASN A 6 18.74 -13.09 57.72
CA ASN A 6 18.08 -13.21 56.40
C ASN A 6 16.73 -13.93 56.55
N ASP A 7 15.69 -13.22 56.97
CA ASP A 7 14.30 -13.64 56.74
C ASP A 7 13.42 -12.39 56.70
N ASP A 8 13.16 -11.84 55.49
CA ASP A 8 12.01 -10.96 55.21
C ASP A 8 11.88 -10.57 53.72
N ARG A 9 11.98 -11.52 52.77
CA ARG A 9 11.78 -11.23 51.32
C ARG A 9 11.09 -12.33 50.52
N ARG A 10 10.09 -13.04 51.07
CA ARG A 10 9.45 -14.18 50.38
C ARG A 10 7.91 -14.17 50.28
N ASN A 11 7.22 -13.10 50.70
CA ASN A 11 5.75 -13.07 50.73
C ASN A 11 5.06 -12.15 49.70
N ASP A 12 5.80 -11.28 49.00
CA ASP A 12 5.16 -10.33 48.05
C ASP A 12 4.97 -10.91 46.63
N ASP A 13 5.78 -11.90 46.23
CA ASP A 13 5.72 -12.49 44.88
C ASP A 13 4.53 -13.44 44.67
N ALA A 14 4.02 -14.07 45.74
CA ALA A 14 2.90 -15.01 45.66
C ALA A 14 1.55 -14.32 45.37
N SER A 15 1.37 -13.08 45.84
CA SER A 15 0.14 -12.31 45.66
C SER A 15 -0.07 -11.85 44.21
N PHE A 16 1.03 -11.49 43.53
CA PHE A 16 0.99 -10.98 42.16
C PHE A 16 0.69 -12.09 41.13
N GLY A 17 1.25 -13.28 41.33
CA GLY A 17 0.98 -14.46 40.49
C GLY A 17 -0.48 -14.90 40.55
N ASP A 18 -1.05 -15.00 41.75
CA ASP A 18 -2.47 -15.37 41.94
C ASP A 18 -3.42 -14.32 41.35
N GLN A 19 -3.06 -13.04 41.42
CA GLN A 19 -3.85 -11.96 40.82
C GLN A 19 -3.77 -12.01 39.29
N ALA A 20 -2.61 -12.31 38.72
CA ALA A 20 -2.43 -12.49 37.28
C ALA A 20 -3.20 -13.70 36.73
N GLU A 21 -3.22 -14.83 37.45
CA GLU A 21 -4.02 -15.99 37.05
C GLU A 21 -5.52 -15.71 37.07
N ARG A 22 -6.02 -15.03 38.11
CA ARG A 22 -7.43 -14.64 38.19
C ARG A 22 -7.81 -13.65 37.10
N PHE A 23 -6.90 -12.74 36.74
CA PHE A 23 -7.10 -11.81 35.64
C PHE A 23 -7.10 -12.52 34.28
N SER A 24 -6.17 -13.44 34.06
CA SER A 24 -6.10 -14.25 32.84
C SER A 24 -7.36 -15.10 32.62
N ARG A 25 -7.88 -15.75 33.67
CA ARG A 25 -9.13 -16.53 33.60
C ARG A 25 -10.35 -15.66 33.28
N LYS A 26 -10.45 -14.48 33.90
CA LYS A 26 -11.54 -13.54 33.57
C LYS A 26 -11.44 -13.02 32.13
N LEU A 27 -10.23 -12.80 31.63
CA LEU A 27 -10.00 -12.39 30.25
C LEU A 27 -10.34 -13.51 29.25
N SER A 28 -9.97 -14.75 29.55
CA SER A 28 -10.33 -15.90 28.70
C SER A 28 -11.82 -16.14 28.65
N ASP A 29 -12.51 -16.06 29.79
CA ASP A 29 -13.97 -16.20 29.86
C ASP A 29 -14.67 -15.09 29.07
N SER A 30 -14.18 -13.84 29.19
CA SER A 30 -14.72 -12.70 28.44
C SER A 30 -14.47 -12.84 26.94
N ALA A 31 -13.27 -13.26 26.54
CA ALA A 31 -12.91 -13.49 25.15
C ALA A 31 -13.76 -14.61 24.52
N GLN A 32 -14.02 -15.68 25.27
CA GLN A 32 -14.88 -16.77 24.84
C GLN A 32 -16.34 -16.32 24.67
N GLN A 33 -16.85 -15.48 25.57
CA GLN A 33 -18.19 -14.90 25.44
C GLN A 33 -18.30 -13.98 24.21
N VAL A 34 -17.32 -13.11 23.98
CA VAL A 34 -17.27 -12.23 22.80
C VAL A 34 -17.21 -13.07 21.52
N TRP A 35 -16.42 -14.14 21.51
CA TRP A 35 -16.32 -15.05 20.37
C TRP A 35 -17.63 -15.79 20.08
N LEU A 36 -18.28 -16.33 21.11
CA LEU A 36 -19.58 -17.00 20.98
C LEU A 36 -20.68 -16.02 20.55
N ALA A 37 -20.68 -14.80 21.07
CA ALA A 37 -21.59 -13.73 20.62
C ALA A 37 -21.33 -13.35 19.16
N GLY A 38 -20.06 -13.27 18.74
CA GLY A 38 -19.66 -13.04 17.36
C GLY A 38 -20.16 -14.14 16.41
N LEU A 39 -19.98 -15.42 16.78
CA LEU A 39 -20.46 -16.55 16.01
C LEU A 39 -22.01 -16.61 15.98
N GLY A 40 -22.68 -16.27 17.08
CA GLY A 40 -24.14 -16.18 17.13
C GLY A 40 -24.71 -15.07 16.26
N ALA A 41 -24.07 -13.89 16.26
CA ALA A 41 -24.44 -12.77 15.41
C ALA A 41 -24.18 -13.06 13.92
N LEU A 42 -23.05 -13.70 13.58
CA LEU A 42 -22.76 -14.13 12.21
C LEU A 42 -23.77 -15.16 11.71
N GLY A 43 -24.10 -16.15 12.53
CA GLY A 43 -25.15 -17.13 12.22
C GLY A 43 -26.52 -16.48 12.00
N ARG A 44 -26.85 -15.46 12.81
CA ARG A 44 -28.08 -14.68 12.66
C ARG A 44 -28.08 -13.85 11.37
N ALA A 45 -26.97 -13.19 11.05
CA ALA A 45 -26.80 -12.42 9.81
C ALA A 45 -26.86 -13.32 8.56
N GLN A 46 -26.35 -14.56 8.63
CA GLN A 46 -26.50 -15.53 7.55
C GLN A 46 -27.96 -15.95 7.37
N ALA A 47 -28.67 -16.26 8.46
CA ALA A 47 -30.08 -16.67 8.40
C ALA A 47 -31.03 -15.54 7.97
N GLU A 48 -30.78 -14.31 8.44
CA GLU A 48 -31.52 -13.12 8.02
C GLU A 48 -31.11 -12.67 6.60
N GLY A 49 -29.84 -12.89 6.22
CA GLY A 49 -29.31 -12.61 4.89
C GLY A 49 -29.95 -13.45 3.79
N SER A 50 -30.19 -14.76 4.01
CA SER A 50 -30.93 -15.60 3.06
C SER A 50 -32.35 -15.10 2.84
N ARG A 51 -33.07 -14.69 3.91
CA ARG A 51 -34.43 -14.14 3.79
C ARG A 51 -34.46 -12.80 3.06
N PHE A 52 -33.47 -11.96 3.30
CA PHE A 52 -33.32 -10.69 2.57
C PHE A 52 -33.03 -10.95 1.09
N PHE A 53 -32.16 -11.91 0.77
CA PHE A 53 -31.89 -12.34 -0.60
C PHE A 53 -33.15 -12.91 -1.28
N ASP A 54 -33.88 -13.82 -0.62
CA ASP A 54 -35.14 -14.36 -1.13
C ASP A 54 -36.16 -13.25 -1.39
N GLY A 55 -36.20 -12.23 -0.52
CA GLY A 55 -37.00 -11.03 -0.71
C GLY A 55 -36.61 -10.25 -1.95
N LEU A 56 -35.31 -10.00 -2.14
CA LEU A 56 -34.78 -9.33 -3.33
C LEU A 56 -35.04 -10.13 -4.61
N VAL A 57 -34.90 -11.46 -4.58
CA VAL A 57 -35.19 -12.34 -5.72
C VAL A 57 -36.66 -12.25 -6.08
N LYS A 58 -37.56 -12.38 -5.10
CA LYS A 58 -39.01 -12.27 -5.32
C LYS A 58 -39.42 -10.90 -5.85
N GLU A 59 -38.80 -9.84 -5.37
CA GLU A 59 -39.04 -8.48 -5.86
C GLU A 59 -38.50 -8.28 -7.28
N GLY A 60 -37.35 -8.89 -7.60
CA GLY A 60 -36.80 -8.97 -8.95
C GLY A 60 -37.72 -9.71 -9.91
N GLU A 61 -38.21 -10.90 -9.55
CA GLU A 61 -39.17 -11.67 -10.33
C GLU A 61 -40.47 -10.89 -10.56
N ALA A 62 -40.99 -10.21 -9.53
CA ALA A 62 -42.18 -9.37 -9.65
C ALA A 62 -41.94 -8.13 -10.52
N TRP A 63 -40.74 -7.54 -10.47
CA TRP A 63 -40.34 -6.44 -11.34
C TRP A 63 -40.20 -6.90 -12.80
N GLU A 64 -39.61 -8.06 -13.05
CA GLU A 64 -39.50 -8.66 -14.37
C GLU A 64 -40.86 -9.06 -14.94
N ALA A 65 -41.76 -9.61 -14.13
CA ALA A 65 -43.13 -9.92 -14.55
C ALA A 65 -43.87 -8.65 -14.96
N ARG A 66 -43.84 -7.60 -14.12
CA ARG A 66 -44.39 -6.27 -14.44
C ARG A 66 -43.72 -5.64 -15.65
N ARG A 67 -42.42 -5.87 -15.87
CA ARG A 67 -41.69 -5.41 -17.05
C ARG A 67 -42.12 -6.18 -18.30
N ARG A 68 -42.28 -7.50 -18.23
CA ARG A 68 -42.76 -8.33 -19.35
C ARG A 68 -44.18 -7.96 -19.74
N GLU A 69 -45.06 -7.69 -18.78
CA GLU A 69 -46.41 -7.20 -19.02
C GLU A 69 -46.41 -5.83 -19.71
N ARG A 70 -45.58 -4.87 -19.24
CA ARG A 70 -45.46 -3.55 -19.88
C ARG A 70 -44.71 -3.56 -21.22
N ASN A 71 -43.74 -4.46 -21.40
CA ASN A 71 -43.00 -4.63 -22.65
C ASN A 71 -43.78 -5.44 -23.71
N GLY A 72 -44.91 -6.06 -23.35
CA GLY A 72 -45.86 -6.58 -24.33
C GLY A 72 -46.45 -5.49 -25.23
N GLU A 73 -46.43 -4.23 -24.77
CA GLU A 73 -47.03 -3.08 -25.48
C GLU A 73 -46.04 -1.96 -25.85
N GLN A 74 -44.80 -1.97 -25.35
CA GLN A 74 -43.84 -0.88 -25.57
C GLN A 74 -42.59 -1.35 -26.34
N GLY A 75 -42.47 -0.86 -27.57
CA GLY A 75 -41.37 -1.14 -28.51
C GLY A 75 -39.99 -0.55 -28.11
N PRO A 76 -39.02 -0.58 -29.04
CA PRO A 76 -37.57 -0.50 -28.77
C PRO A 76 -37.03 0.80 -28.13
N GLY A 77 -37.82 1.85 -27.94
CA GLY A 77 -37.34 3.16 -27.48
C GLY A 77 -36.80 3.23 -26.04
N TRP A 78 -36.99 2.20 -25.21
CA TRP A 78 -36.34 2.17 -23.89
C TRP A 78 -34.85 1.82 -23.95
N ARG A 79 -34.42 1.11 -24.99
CA ARG A 79 -33.00 0.76 -25.19
C ARG A 79 -32.19 2.02 -25.47
N ASP A 80 -32.71 2.87 -26.36
CA ASP A 80 -32.06 4.13 -26.75
C ASP A 80 -31.90 5.08 -25.54
N ASN A 81 -32.91 5.14 -24.66
CA ASN A 81 -32.86 5.97 -23.44
C ASN A 81 -31.90 5.39 -22.37
N VAL A 82 -31.80 4.07 -22.26
CA VAL A 82 -30.86 3.42 -21.33
C VAL A 82 -29.43 3.53 -21.83
N GLU A 83 -29.21 3.39 -23.13
CA GLU A 83 -27.89 3.56 -23.76
C GLU A 83 -27.38 4.99 -23.56
N THR A 84 -28.24 5.99 -23.81
CA THR A 84 -27.92 7.40 -23.53
C THR A 84 -27.64 7.65 -22.04
N SER A 85 -28.46 7.09 -21.15
CA SER A 85 -28.26 7.24 -19.70
C SER A 85 -27.01 6.52 -19.19
N LEU A 86 -26.64 5.40 -19.82
CA LEU A 86 -25.44 4.63 -19.50
C LEU A 86 -24.18 5.35 -19.97
N ASP A 87 -24.22 5.99 -21.14
CA ASP A 87 -23.11 6.82 -21.64
C ASP A 87 -22.89 8.04 -20.75
N GLU A 88 -23.94 8.75 -20.34
CA GLU A 88 -23.83 9.86 -19.39
C GLU A 88 -23.32 9.40 -18.00
N ALA A 89 -23.78 8.23 -17.52
CA ALA A 89 -23.32 7.66 -16.27
C ALA A 89 -21.85 7.23 -16.35
N ARG A 90 -21.42 6.66 -17.49
CA ARG A 90 -20.03 6.28 -17.77
C ARG A 90 -19.11 7.49 -17.81
N GLU A 91 -19.54 8.59 -18.43
CA GLU A 91 -18.78 9.84 -18.48
C GLU A 91 -18.61 10.46 -17.08
N LYS A 92 -19.69 10.54 -16.29
CA LYS A 92 -19.64 11.04 -14.90
C LYS A 92 -18.84 10.11 -13.98
N ALA A 93 -18.94 8.80 -14.19
CA ALA A 93 -18.17 7.81 -13.43
C ALA A 93 -16.68 7.87 -13.79
N SER A 94 -16.30 8.09 -15.05
CA SER A 94 -14.91 8.22 -15.49
C SER A 94 -14.15 9.31 -14.73
N GLY A 95 -14.75 10.50 -14.59
CA GLY A 95 -14.15 11.58 -13.81
C GLY A 95 -14.01 11.28 -12.32
N THR A 96 -14.86 10.41 -11.78
CA THR A 96 -14.80 9.96 -10.38
C THR A 96 -13.80 8.81 -10.21
N TRP A 97 -13.70 7.93 -11.21
CA TRP A 97 -12.75 6.82 -11.27
C TRP A 97 -11.31 7.32 -11.30
N ASN A 98 -11.00 8.35 -12.09
CA ASN A 98 -9.66 8.95 -12.10
C ASN A 98 -9.24 9.49 -10.72
N LYS A 99 -10.18 9.97 -9.89
CA LYS A 99 -9.88 10.40 -8.51
C LYS A 99 -9.57 9.21 -7.61
N VAL A 100 -10.27 8.09 -7.80
CA VAL A 100 -10.03 6.84 -7.07
C VAL A 100 -8.68 6.24 -7.49
N GLU A 101 -8.37 6.25 -8.79
CA GLU A 101 -7.08 5.81 -9.32
C GLU A 101 -5.94 6.61 -8.70
N LYS A 102 -6.08 7.94 -8.64
CA LYS A 102 -5.08 8.81 -7.99
C LYS A 102 -4.93 8.52 -6.49
N ALA A 103 -6.04 8.37 -5.76
CA ALA A 103 -6.00 8.04 -4.34
C ALA A 103 -5.40 6.65 -4.07
N PHE A 104 -5.67 5.68 -4.95
CA PHE A 104 -5.07 4.36 -4.88
C PHE A 104 -3.57 4.43 -5.12
N ASP A 105 -3.13 5.15 -6.15
CA ASP A 105 -1.70 5.30 -6.44
C ASP A 105 -0.96 5.99 -5.30
N ASP A 106 -1.52 7.06 -4.72
CA ASP A 106 -0.96 7.73 -3.53
C ASP A 106 -0.82 6.75 -2.33
N GLN A 107 -1.80 5.87 -2.12
CA GLN A 107 -1.73 4.86 -1.06
C GLN A 107 -0.70 3.77 -1.38
N VAL A 108 -0.65 3.27 -2.61
CA VAL A 108 0.31 2.26 -3.05
C VAL A 108 1.75 2.79 -2.96
N GLN A 109 2.00 4.01 -3.44
CA GLN A 109 3.28 4.70 -3.29
C GLN A 109 3.65 4.88 -1.81
N GLY A 110 2.68 5.26 -0.96
CA GLY A 110 2.88 5.38 0.48
C GLY A 110 3.28 4.05 1.15
N VAL A 111 2.67 2.93 0.76
CA VAL A 111 3.01 1.60 1.25
C VAL A 111 4.38 1.15 0.75
N LEU A 112 4.68 1.34 -0.54
CA LEU A 112 5.99 1.00 -1.13
C LEU A 112 7.14 1.75 -0.44
N LYS A 113 6.95 3.04 -0.19
CA LYS A 113 7.92 3.87 0.55
C LYS A 113 8.16 3.35 1.96
N ARG A 114 7.12 2.90 2.66
CA ARG A 114 7.25 2.30 4.01
C ARG A 114 7.94 0.94 3.98
N LEU A 115 7.77 0.19 2.89
CA LEU A 115 8.42 -1.10 2.65
C LEU A 115 9.83 -0.96 2.07
N HIS A 116 10.36 0.27 1.91
CA HIS A 116 11.66 0.56 1.27
C HIS A 116 11.80 -0.05 -0.14
N VAL A 117 10.69 -0.19 -0.86
CA VAL A 117 10.71 -0.65 -2.25
C VAL A 117 10.91 0.59 -3.14
N PRO A 118 12.04 0.70 -3.87
CA PRO A 118 12.30 1.84 -4.73
C PRO A 118 11.31 1.91 -5.89
N THR A 119 10.87 3.12 -6.24
CA THR A 119 9.94 3.35 -7.35
C THR A 119 10.66 3.38 -8.70
N ALA A 120 9.93 3.22 -9.80
CA ALA A 120 10.51 3.27 -11.15
C ALA A 120 11.19 4.62 -11.45
N ASP A 121 10.60 5.73 -10.99
CA ASP A 121 11.16 7.07 -11.14
C ASP A 121 12.47 7.24 -10.38
N GLU A 122 12.56 6.67 -9.16
CA GLU A 122 13.77 6.70 -8.35
C GLU A 122 14.90 5.89 -8.98
N VAL A 123 14.59 4.71 -9.55
CA VAL A 123 15.55 3.89 -10.30
C VAL A 123 16.06 4.65 -11.53
N THR A 124 15.16 5.24 -12.31
CA THR A 124 15.53 6.03 -13.50
C THR A 124 16.39 7.24 -13.14
N ALA A 125 16.06 7.95 -12.06
CA ALA A 125 16.86 9.06 -11.56
C ALA A 125 18.25 8.63 -11.08
N LEU A 126 18.36 7.40 -10.53
CA LEU A 126 19.63 6.83 -10.12
C LEU A 126 20.49 6.43 -11.32
N GLU A 127 19.91 5.81 -12.35
CA GLU A 127 20.58 5.47 -13.61
C GLU A 127 21.18 6.72 -14.26
N ALA A 128 20.40 7.79 -14.40
CA ALA A 128 20.89 9.06 -14.96
C ALA A 128 22.06 9.66 -14.15
N ARG A 129 22.06 9.48 -12.82
CA ARG A 129 23.18 9.90 -11.96
C ARG A 129 24.41 9.03 -12.17
N ILE A 130 24.24 7.73 -12.35
CA ILE A 130 25.34 6.79 -12.63
C ILE A 130 26.00 7.14 -13.97
N ASP A 131 25.21 7.38 -15.03
CA ASP A 131 25.73 7.76 -16.34
C ASP A 131 26.56 9.06 -16.26
N ALA A 132 26.04 10.06 -15.54
CA ALA A 132 26.74 11.32 -15.34
C ALA A 132 28.06 11.15 -14.56
N LEU A 133 28.11 10.23 -13.60
CA LEU A 133 29.34 9.91 -12.87
C LEU A 133 30.33 9.15 -13.74
N GLN A 134 29.88 8.17 -14.53
CA GLN A 134 30.72 7.44 -15.48
C GLN A 134 31.34 8.38 -16.52
N ALA A 135 30.57 9.33 -17.04
CA ALA A 135 31.09 10.34 -17.97
C ALA A 135 32.17 11.22 -17.34
N ARG A 136 32.02 11.59 -16.06
CA ARG A 136 33.03 12.36 -15.32
C ARG A 136 34.29 11.53 -15.05
N LEU A 137 34.13 10.26 -14.71
CA LEU A 137 35.25 9.34 -14.47
C LEU A 137 36.06 9.14 -15.76
N ALA A 138 35.39 8.82 -16.88
CA ALA A 138 36.04 8.68 -18.18
C ALA A 138 36.80 9.95 -18.59
N LYS A 139 36.26 11.14 -18.30
CA LYS A 139 36.93 12.41 -18.55
C LYS A 139 38.18 12.61 -17.68
N LEU A 140 38.16 12.16 -16.43
CA LEU A 140 39.31 12.22 -15.53
C LEU A 140 40.40 11.23 -15.98
N GLU A 141 40.02 9.99 -16.26
CA GLU A 141 40.94 8.96 -16.76
C GLU A 141 41.63 9.39 -18.06
N ASN A 142 40.88 9.99 -18.99
CA ASN A 142 41.46 10.47 -20.25
C ASN A 142 42.42 11.66 -20.04
N ARG A 143 42.18 12.48 -19.00
CA ARG A 143 43.08 13.58 -18.62
C ARG A 143 44.37 13.07 -17.98
N ASP A 144 44.29 12.03 -17.15
CA ASP A 144 45.47 11.39 -16.56
C ASP A 144 46.29 10.64 -17.63
N ALA A 145 45.63 9.99 -18.60
CA ALA A 145 46.29 9.35 -19.74
C ALA A 145 46.98 10.36 -20.67
N SER A 146 46.37 11.54 -20.89
CA SER A 146 46.98 12.62 -21.68
C SER A 146 48.09 13.38 -20.94
N GLY A 147 48.15 13.28 -19.60
CA GLY A 147 49.23 13.84 -18.78
C GLY A 147 50.55 13.08 -18.89
N ALA A 148 50.53 11.84 -19.39
CA ALA A 148 51.72 11.00 -19.57
C ALA A 148 52.43 11.24 -20.93
N ASP A 149 51.86 12.04 -21.84
CA ASP A 149 52.41 12.30 -23.18
C ASP A 149 52.69 13.80 -23.42
N ALA A 150 53.23 14.49 -22.41
CA ALA A 150 53.77 15.84 -22.60
C ALA A 150 55.18 15.74 -23.22
N PRO A 151 55.45 16.32 -24.40
CA PRO A 151 56.78 16.28 -24.99
C PRO A 151 57.75 17.11 -24.14
N ALA A 152 58.93 16.55 -23.88
CA ALA A 152 59.96 17.17 -23.06
C ALA A 152 60.33 18.58 -23.57
N PRO A 153 60.46 19.59 -22.70
CA PRO A 153 60.87 20.93 -23.12
C PRO A 153 62.32 20.90 -23.59
N GLY A 154 62.52 21.10 -24.90
CA GLY A 154 63.82 21.24 -25.53
C GLY A 154 64.64 22.37 -24.88
N SER A 155 65.84 22.02 -24.47
CA SER A 155 66.84 22.85 -23.82
C SER A 155 67.24 24.08 -24.66
N HIS A 156 67.20 25.24 -24.00
CA HIS A 156 68.11 26.38 -24.08
C HIS A 156 68.86 26.63 -25.41
N GLN A 157 68.51 27.71 -26.10
CA GLN A 157 69.46 28.45 -26.92
C GLN A 157 69.58 29.88 -26.37
N SER A 158 70.76 30.19 -25.84
CA SER A 158 71.10 31.46 -25.18
C SER A 158 71.07 32.65 -26.14
N PRO A 159 70.80 33.86 -25.62
CA PRO A 159 70.86 35.10 -26.39
C PRO A 159 72.31 35.63 -26.41
N GLY A 160 72.82 35.99 -27.60
CA GLY A 160 74.04 36.79 -27.69
C GLY A 160 74.68 36.83 -29.07
N SER A 161 74.44 37.91 -29.80
CA SER A 161 75.41 39.00 -30.00
C SER A 161 75.36 39.56 -31.43
N VAL A 162 75.18 40.87 -31.51
CA VAL A 162 75.31 41.74 -32.69
C VAL A 162 76.81 41.91 -33.03
N PRO A 163 77.20 42.35 -34.24
CA PRO A 163 77.05 43.75 -34.65
C PRO A 163 76.28 43.98 -35.95
#